data_AF-A0A1G9TUJ6-F1
#
_entry.id   AF-A0A1G9TUJ6-F1
#
_cell.length_a   1.000
_cell.length_b   1.000
_cell.length_c   1.000
_cell.angle_alpha   90.00
_cell.angle_beta   90.00
_cell.angle_gamma   90.00
#
_symmetry.space_group_name_H-M   'P 1'
#
loop_
_entity.id
_entity.type
_entity.pdbx_description
1 polymer ?
#
loop_
_entity_poly.entity_id
_entity_poly.type
_entity_poly.pdbx_seq_one_letter_code
_entity_poly.pdbx_strand_id
1 'polypeptide(L)'
;MTVPYYPWTVWIWAGFDPALIVVALYLGWTASQFGKVFIAAIAALGFSVLFSYAVSAAGIPWPAPVTHDGPTFFPVRAVAALLWAIVGYGAQKAIRRRA
;
A
#
# COMPACT_ATOMS: atom_id res chain seq x y z
N MET A 1 6.20 -21.93 -23.02
CA MET A 1 6.08 -20.61 -22.37
C MET A 1 7.00 -20.61 -21.16
N THR A 2 7.82 -19.58 -21.00
CA THR A 2 8.63 -19.39 -19.78
C THR A 2 7.86 -18.48 -18.83
N VAL A 3 7.86 -18.80 -17.53
CA VAL A 3 7.25 -17.93 -16.52
C VAL A 3 8.12 -16.68 -16.38
N PRO A 4 7.57 -15.46 -16.50
CA PRO A 4 8.34 -14.24 -16.26
C PRO A 4 8.94 -14.24 -14.86
N TYR A 5 10.26 -14.14 -14.76
CA TYR A 5 10.96 -13.97 -13.49
C TYR A 5 11.11 -12.47 -13.21
N TYR A 6 10.63 -12.04 -12.04
CA TYR A 6 10.81 -10.67 -11.55
C TYR A 6 11.82 -10.68 -10.40
N PRO A 7 12.91 -9.91 -10.47
CA PRO A 7 13.89 -9.83 -9.38
C PRO A 7 13.24 -9.24 -8.13
N TRP A 8 13.70 -9.65 -6.95
CA TRP A 8 13.10 -9.26 -5.65
C TRP A 8 12.99 -7.74 -5.45
N THR A 9 13.87 -6.96 -6.09
CA THR A 9 13.83 -5.50 -6.09
C THR A 9 12.54 -4.96 -6.71
N VAL A 10 11.99 -5.62 -7.73
CA VAL A 10 10.70 -5.23 -8.34
C VAL A 10 9.54 -5.54 -7.38
N TRP A 11 9.65 -6.64 -6.62
CA TRP A 11 8.64 -7.00 -5.64
C TRP A 11 8.53 -5.97 -4.53
N ILE A 12 9.67 -5.51 -3.99
CA ILE A 12 9.66 -4.58 -2.85
C ILE A 12 9.08 -3.21 -3.23
N TRP A 13 9.29 -2.76 -4.48
CA TRP A 13 8.70 -1.51 -4.98
C TRP A 13 7.18 -1.49 -4.91
N ALA A 14 6.50 -2.64 -5.05
CA ALA A 14 5.06 -2.72 -4.88
C ALA A 14 4.60 -2.32 -3.46
N GLY A 15 5.44 -2.59 -2.44
CA GLY A 15 5.19 -2.17 -1.06
C GLY A 15 5.46 -0.68 -0.80
N PHE A 16 6.10 0.00 -1.75
CA PHE A 16 6.40 1.44 -1.71
C PHE A 16 5.53 2.25 -2.67
N ASP A 17 4.39 1.72 -3.10
CA ASP A 17 3.41 2.47 -3.88
C ASP A 17 2.99 3.75 -3.11
N PRO A 18 3.19 4.96 -3.67
CA PRO A 18 2.87 6.21 -2.97
C PRO A 18 1.40 6.29 -2.52
N ALA A 19 0.46 5.79 -3.33
CA ALA A 19 -0.96 5.81 -2.99
C ALA A 19 -1.26 4.87 -1.82
N LEU A 20 -0.61 3.69 -1.81
CA LEU A 20 -0.71 2.73 -0.71
C LEU A 20 -0.19 3.34 0.59
N ILE A 21 1.00 3.94 0.55
CA ILE A 21 1.64 4.55 1.72
C ILE A 21 0.73 5.66 2.30
N VAL A 22 0.32 6.61 1.47
CA VAL A 22 -0.46 7.78 1.90
C VAL A 22 -1.77 7.33 2.54
N VAL A 23 -2.52 6.44 1.88
CA VAL A 23 -3.83 6.00 2.39
C VAL A 23 -3.67 5.12 3.62
N ALA A 24 -2.71 4.20 3.65
CA ALA A 24 -2.47 3.36 4.82
C ALA A 24 -2.06 4.19 6.04
N LEU A 25 -1.14 5.14 5.88
CA LEU A 25 -0.73 6.05 6.95
C LEU A 25 -1.89 6.90 7.45
N TYR A 26 -2.66 7.51 6.54
CA TYR A 26 -3.78 8.37 6.90
C TYR A 26 -4.89 7.61 7.64
N LEU A 27 -5.31 6.46 7.12
CA LEU A 27 -6.34 5.64 7.75
C LEU A 27 -5.84 4.98 9.04
N GLY A 28 -4.58 4.55 9.08
CA GLY A 28 -3.93 4.06 10.29
C GLY A 28 -3.88 5.12 11.40
N TRP A 29 -3.51 6.36 11.05
CA TRP A 29 -3.47 7.49 11.98
C TRP A 29 -4.84 7.86 12.55
N THR A 30 -5.91 7.71 11.76
CA THR A 30 -7.29 8.00 12.21
C THR A 30 -7.95 6.82 12.93
N ALA A 31 -7.32 5.65 12.96
CA ALA A 31 -7.86 4.47 13.63
C ALA A 31 -7.98 4.66 15.15
N SER A 32 -9.19 4.45 15.69
CA SER A 32 -9.45 4.56 17.13
C SER A 32 -8.99 3.32 17.92
N GLN A 33 -8.93 2.17 17.26
CA GLN A 33 -8.62 0.85 17.84
C GLN A 33 -7.71 0.05 16.90
N PHE A 34 -6.94 -0.88 17.45
CA PHE A 34 -6.02 -1.70 16.64
C PHE A 34 -6.74 -2.52 15.56
N GLY A 35 -7.95 -3.03 15.82
CA GLY A 35 -8.72 -3.75 14.81
C GLY A 35 -9.03 -2.94 13.55
N LYS A 36 -9.15 -1.60 13.65
CA LYS A 36 -9.35 -0.72 12.49
C LYS A 36 -8.10 -0.60 11.61
N VAL A 37 -6.93 -1.01 12.09
CA VAL A 37 -5.69 -1.06 11.29
C VAL A 37 -5.83 -2.07 10.15
N PHE A 38 -6.50 -3.22 10.38
CA PHE A 38 -6.77 -4.18 9.31
C PHE A 38 -7.73 -3.62 8.26
N ILE A 39 -8.76 -2.87 8.70
CA ILE A 39 -9.68 -2.18 7.79
C ILE A 39 -8.93 -1.12 6.97
N ALA A 40 -8.06 -0.34 7.61
CA ALA A 40 -7.19 0.63 6.95
C ALA A 40 -6.28 -0.02 5.91
N ALA A 41 -5.68 -1.18 6.23
CA ALA A 41 -4.83 -1.93 5.33
C ALA A 41 -5.60 -2.44 4.10
N ILE A 42 -6.79 -3.02 4.29
CA ILE A 42 -7.65 -3.50 3.19
C ILE A 42 -8.09 -2.33 2.32
N ALA A 43 -8.51 -1.21 2.92
CA ALA A 43 -8.93 -0.01 2.19
C ALA A 43 -7.76 0.59 1.39
N ALA A 44 -6.56 0.67 1.97
CA ALA A 44 -5.37 1.16 1.30
C ALA A 44 -4.93 0.23 0.16
N LEU A 45 -5.01 -1.09 0.35
CA LEU A 45 -4.72 -2.07 -0.69
C LEU A 45 -5.70 -1.91 -1.88
N GLY A 46 -7.00 -1.88 -1.61
CA GLY A 46 -8.03 -1.70 -2.63
C GLY A 46 -7.87 -0.38 -3.38
N PHE A 47 -7.74 0.72 -2.64
CA PHE A 47 -7.55 2.05 -3.23
C PHE A 47 -6.28 2.12 -4.08
N SER A 48 -5.13 1.70 -3.55
CA SER A 48 -3.85 1.80 -4.27
C SER A 48 -3.84 0.99 -5.55
N VAL A 49 -4.42 -0.20 -5.57
CA VAL A 49 -4.47 -1.03 -6.78
C VAL A 49 -5.35 -0.40 -7.85
N LEU A 50 -6.54 0.10 -7.49
CA LEU A 50 -7.44 0.77 -8.42
C LEU A 50 -6.84 2.09 -8.93
N PHE A 51 -6.23 2.86 -8.04
CA PHE A 51 -5.58 4.12 -8.37
C PHE A 51 -4.38 3.89 -9.29
N SER A 52 -3.48 2.99 -8.94
CA SER A 52 -2.29 2.66 -9.74
C SER A 52 -2.67 2.07 -11.10
N TYR A 53 -3.77 1.31 -11.18
CA TYR A 53 -4.32 0.87 -12.46
C TYR A 53 -4.83 2.04 -13.31
N ALA A 54 -5.62 2.94 -12.74
CA ALA A 54 -6.14 4.11 -13.45
C ALA A 54 -5.02 5.04 -13.95
N VAL A 55 -4.01 5.31 -13.10
CA VAL A 55 -2.82 6.10 -13.44
C VAL A 55 -2.03 5.45 -14.58
N SER A 56 -1.81 4.14 -14.50
CA SER A 56 -1.08 3.40 -15.54
C SER A 56 -1.86 3.37 -16.86
N ALA A 57 -3.19 3.19 -16.80
CA ALA A 57 -4.07 3.24 -17.97
C ALA A 57 -4.10 4.62 -18.64
N ALA A 58 -3.90 5.70 -17.87
CA ALA A 58 -3.76 7.06 -18.39
C ALA A 58 -2.36 7.36 -19.00
N GLY A 59 -1.43 6.39 -18.97
CA GLY A 59 -0.06 6.57 -19.49
C GLY A 59 0.83 7.43 -18.58
N ILE A 60 0.43 7.68 -17.34
CA ILE A 60 1.21 8.46 -16.38
C ILE A 60 2.27 7.54 -15.74
N PRO A 61 3.57 7.90 -15.77
CA PRO A 61 4.60 7.14 -15.10
C PRO A 61 4.31 7.00 -13.60
N TRP A 62 4.25 5.76 -13.11
CA TRP A 62 3.97 5.47 -11.71
C TRP A 62 5.06 4.56 -11.12
N PRO A 63 5.54 4.79 -9.88
CA PRO A 63 6.64 3.99 -9.31
C PRO A 63 6.31 2.50 -9.12
N ALA A 64 5.04 2.17 -8.88
CA ALA A 64 4.56 0.81 -8.66
C ALA A 64 3.31 0.54 -9.52
N PRO A 65 3.45 0.48 -10.85
CA PRO A 65 2.32 0.44 -11.76
C PRO A 65 1.55 -0.87 -11.62
N VAL A 66 0.26 -0.82 -11.95
CA VAL A 66 -0.60 -2.00 -12.08
C VAL A 66 -1.18 -1.95 -13.49
N THR A 67 -0.94 -2.97 -14.30
CA THR A 67 -1.39 -3.03 -15.70
C THR A 67 -2.04 -4.37 -15.99
N HIS A 68 -2.78 -4.47 -17.10
CA HIS A 68 -3.48 -5.69 -17.51
C HIS A 68 -2.54 -6.90 -17.60
N ASP A 69 -1.38 -6.73 -18.22
CA ASP A 69 -0.38 -7.79 -18.42
C ASP A 69 0.78 -7.72 -17.42
N GLY A 70 0.70 -6.81 -16.44
CA GLY A 70 1.78 -6.52 -15.51
C GLY A 70 1.62 -7.22 -14.17
N PRO A 71 2.71 -7.39 -13.42
CA PRO A 71 2.65 -8.02 -12.11
C PRO A 71 2.05 -7.07 -11.06
N THR A 72 1.00 -7.51 -10.36
CA THR A 72 0.37 -6.70 -9.31
C THR A 72 1.06 -6.86 -7.95
N PHE A 73 1.73 -7.99 -7.69
CA PHE A 73 2.38 -8.32 -6.42
C PHE A 73 1.50 -8.11 -5.17
N PHE A 74 0.23 -8.54 -5.23
CA PHE A 74 -0.73 -8.42 -4.12
C PHE A 74 -0.20 -8.89 -2.76
N PRO A 75 0.55 -10.01 -2.62
CA PRO A 75 1.07 -10.41 -1.32
C PRO A 75 1.96 -9.36 -0.66
N VAL A 76 2.86 -8.74 -1.44
CA VAL A 76 3.75 -7.68 -0.92
C VAL A 76 2.96 -6.42 -0.59
N ARG A 77 2.04 -6.01 -1.47
CA ARG A 77 1.16 -4.86 -1.23
C ARG A 77 0.32 -5.04 0.03
N ALA A 78 -0.22 -6.23 0.26
CA ALA A 78 -1.04 -6.52 1.44
C ALA A 78 -0.23 -6.40 2.74
N VAL A 79 0.96 -7.00 2.78
CA VAL A 79 1.86 -6.88 3.94
C VAL A 79 2.28 -5.43 4.14
N ALA A 80 2.67 -4.72 3.07
CA ALA A 80 3.06 -3.33 3.15
C ALA A 80 1.92 -2.42 3.64
N ALA A 81 0.69 -2.61 3.14
CA ALA A 81 -0.47 -1.84 3.55
C ALA A 81 -0.73 -2.00 5.06
N LEU A 82 -0.58 -3.23 5.58
CA LEU A 82 -0.67 -3.48 7.01
C LEU A 82 0.45 -2.78 7.79
N LEU A 83 1.70 -2.90 7.35
CA LEU A 83 2.85 -2.28 8.01
C LEU A 83 2.71 -0.74 8.05
N TRP A 84 2.36 -0.10 6.94
CA TRP A 84 2.16 1.34 6.89
C TRP A 84 0.96 1.80 7.75
N ALA A 85 -0.13 1.03 7.78
CA ALA A 85 -1.26 1.33 8.67
C ALA A 85 -0.88 1.20 10.16
N ILE A 86 -0.06 0.19 10.52
CA ILE A 86 0.49 0.04 11.87
C ILE A 86 1.38 1.24 12.23
N VAL A 87 2.25 1.69 11.31
CA VAL A 87 3.09 2.87 11.51
C VAL A 87 2.24 4.11 11.77
N GLY A 88 1.20 4.36 10.96
CA GLY A 88 0.28 5.49 11.14
C GLY A 88 -0.42 5.46 12.50
N TYR A 89 -0.95 4.30 12.89
CA TYR A 89 -1.61 4.10 14.19
C TYR A 89 -0.64 4.29 15.36
N GLY A 90 0.54 3.68 15.27
CA GLY A 90 1.58 3.76 16.30
C GLY A 90 2.07 5.18 16.51
N ALA A 91 2.30 5.92 15.43
CA ALA A 91 2.72 7.31 15.48
C ALA A 91 1.67 8.20 16.19
N GLN A 92 0.39 8.01 15.87
CA GLN A 92 -0.71 8.74 16.50
C GLN A 92 -0.75 8.49 18.03
N LYS A 93 -0.62 7.23 18.45
CA LYS A 93 -0.63 6.85 19.87
C LYS A 93 0.59 7.38 20.60
N ALA A 94 1.77 7.33 19.98
CA ALA A 94 3.00 7.86 20.57
C ALA A 94 2.93 9.37 20.80
N ILE A 95 2.37 10.12 19.85
CA ILE A 95 2.22 11.58 19.94
C ILE A 95 1.18 11.96 21.00
N ARG A 96 0.01 11.29 21.03
CA ARG A 96 -1.01 11.54 22.06
C ARG A 96 -0.57 11.21 23.49
N ARG A 97 0.42 10.33 23.67
CA ARG A 97 0.99 10.02 25.00
C ARG A 97 1.97 11.09 25.49
N ARG A 98 2.49 11.92 24.59
CA ARG A 98 3.49 12.97 24.89
C ARG A 98 2.89 14.36 25.05
N ALA A 99 1.64 14.56 24.62
CA ALA A 99 0.87 15.79 24.79
C ALA A 99 0.04 15.73 26.08
#